data_AF-A0A951GDF1-F1
#
_entry.id   AF-A0A951GDF1-F1
#
_cell.length_a   1.000
_cell.length_b   1.000
_cell.length_c   1.000
_cell.angle_alpha   90.00
_cell.angle_beta   90.00
_cell.angle_gamma   90.00
#
_symmetry.space_group_name_H-M   'P 1'
#
loop_
_entity.id
_entity.type
_entity.pdbx_description
1 polymer ?
#
loop_
_entity_poly.entity_id
_entity_poly.type
_entity_poly.pdbx_seq_one_letter_code
_entity_poly.pdbx_strand_id
1 'polypeptide(L)'
;MNRPLLVVDGDSFAHRSYHALPKSIRRSGNKGGGAIVGFANFLLRLYAQEQPRAVLVGWDTLDAPTYRHRALPGYQGGRNFDAELLDQLEVLPQFVTACGFAAAKAPGYEADDFLAAAVTQEQLRGGSAVVASGDRDAFQLASDRTVILQPVRAGEMARIGPAEVRERYGVEPKQVPDFIALRGDSSDKIPGAPGVGPKSAASLLRRYGSLETALAQGKFPAQADQLRLYRSIATMDAAAPLPALPDQTPSWGEA
;
A
#
# COMPACT_ATOMS: atom_id res chain seq x y z
N MET A 1 -10.04 -13.95 21.21
CA MET A 1 -9.12 -13.75 20.06
C MET A 1 -8.85 -12.26 19.96
N ASN A 2 -7.60 -11.85 19.77
CA ASN A 2 -7.28 -10.42 19.67
C ASN A 2 -7.77 -9.90 18.30
N ARG A 3 -8.64 -8.89 18.28
CA ARG A 3 -9.18 -8.31 17.03
C ARG A 3 -8.05 -7.60 16.28
N PRO A 4 -7.87 -7.80 14.95
CA PRO A 4 -6.76 -7.20 14.22
C PRO A 4 -6.96 -5.69 14.01
N LEU A 5 -5.91 -4.94 13.70
CA LEU A 5 -6.06 -3.63 13.05
C LEU A 5 -6.30 -3.83 11.56
N LEU A 6 -7.33 -3.19 11.03
CA LEU A 6 -7.56 -3.11 9.60
C LEU A 6 -6.85 -1.86 9.07
N VAL A 7 -5.95 -2.03 8.13
CA VAL A 7 -5.21 -0.95 7.47
C VAL A 7 -5.57 -0.97 6.00
N VAL A 8 -6.05 0.15 5.45
CA VAL A 8 -6.58 0.21 4.08
C VAL A 8 -5.82 1.25 3.27
N ASP A 9 -5.37 0.84 2.10
CA ASP A 9 -4.84 1.72 1.06
C ASP A 9 -6.01 2.48 0.39
N GLY A 10 -6.20 3.72 0.81
CA GLY A 10 -7.34 4.55 0.40
C GLY A 10 -7.38 4.79 -1.10
N ASP A 11 -6.27 5.29 -1.65
CA ASP A 11 -6.13 5.63 -3.07
C ASP A 11 -6.34 4.39 -3.96
N SER A 12 -5.71 3.25 -3.63
CA SER A 12 -5.85 2.02 -4.43
C SER A 12 -7.31 1.57 -4.56
N PHE A 13 -8.09 1.59 -3.47
CA PHE A 13 -9.51 1.20 -3.52
C PHE A 13 -10.42 2.29 -4.08
N ALA A 14 -10.09 3.57 -3.90
CA ALA A 14 -10.82 4.68 -4.50
C ALA A 14 -10.70 4.66 -6.03
N HIS A 15 -9.49 4.52 -6.55
CA HIS A 15 -9.22 4.36 -7.99
C HIS A 15 -9.99 3.16 -8.57
N ARG A 16 -9.89 2.00 -7.91
CA ARG A 16 -10.63 0.80 -8.34
C ARG A 16 -12.12 1.05 -8.40
N SER A 17 -12.68 1.68 -7.37
CA SER A 17 -14.11 2.00 -7.29
C SER A 17 -14.54 2.97 -8.39
N TYR A 18 -13.72 3.99 -8.65
CA TYR A 18 -13.97 4.98 -9.70
C TYR A 18 -14.06 4.33 -11.09
N HIS A 19 -13.16 3.39 -11.41
CA HIS A 19 -13.15 2.74 -12.73
C HIS A 19 -14.18 1.60 -12.84
N ALA A 20 -14.57 0.97 -11.73
CA ALA A 20 -15.52 -0.14 -11.75
C ALA A 20 -16.99 0.31 -11.77
N LEU A 21 -17.31 1.46 -11.19
CA LEU A 21 -18.69 1.92 -11.04
C LEU A 21 -19.13 2.90 -12.14
N PRO A 22 -20.44 2.92 -12.51
CA PRO A 22 -20.96 3.84 -13.50
C PRO A 22 -20.77 5.32 -13.12
N LYS A 23 -20.40 6.16 -14.09
CA LYS A 23 -20.30 7.63 -13.93
C LYS A 23 -21.66 8.33 -13.76
N SER A 24 -22.76 7.58 -13.85
CA SER A 24 -24.12 8.07 -13.55
C SER A 24 -24.39 8.19 -12.04
N ILE A 25 -23.53 7.64 -11.18
CA ILE A 25 -23.62 7.83 -9.73
C ILE A 25 -23.15 9.25 -9.41
N ARG A 26 -24.11 10.11 -9.01
CA ARG A 26 -23.89 11.53 -8.73
C ARG A 26 -24.16 11.86 -7.26
N ARG A 27 -23.46 12.87 -6.75
CA ARG A 27 -23.72 13.53 -5.46
C ARG A 27 -24.28 14.93 -5.69
N SER A 28 -24.59 15.65 -4.61
CA SER A 28 -25.09 17.02 -4.67
C SER A 28 -24.23 17.92 -5.57
N GLY A 29 -24.88 18.80 -6.33
CA GLY A 29 -24.22 19.66 -7.32
C GLY A 29 -23.77 18.94 -8.60
N ASN A 30 -24.35 17.77 -8.93
CA ASN A 30 -24.01 16.95 -10.10
C ASN A 30 -22.54 16.47 -10.15
N LYS A 31 -21.86 16.45 -9.01
CA LYS A 31 -20.49 15.93 -8.90
C LYS A 31 -20.49 14.40 -8.93
N GLY A 32 -19.36 13.79 -9.32
CA GLY A 32 -19.21 12.33 -9.29
C GLY A 32 -19.28 11.78 -7.86
N GLY A 33 -19.90 10.60 -7.69
CA GLY A 33 -20.01 9.91 -6.40
C GLY A 33 -19.64 8.42 -6.44
N GLY A 34 -19.30 7.88 -7.62
CA GLY A 34 -19.03 6.44 -7.78
C GLY A 34 -17.85 5.93 -6.95
N ALA A 35 -16.74 6.66 -6.89
CA ALA A 35 -15.59 6.26 -6.09
C ALA A 35 -15.92 6.21 -4.60
N ILE A 36 -16.67 7.20 -4.10
CA ILE A 36 -17.12 7.29 -2.71
C ILE A 36 -18.01 6.10 -2.35
N VAL A 37 -19.04 5.82 -3.15
CA VAL A 37 -19.98 4.71 -2.91
C VAL A 37 -19.26 3.37 -2.95
N GLY A 38 -18.40 3.13 -3.94
CA GLY A 38 -17.66 1.87 -4.05
C GLY A 38 -16.69 1.67 -2.89
N PHE A 39 -15.93 2.71 -2.52
CA PHE A 39 -15.00 2.66 -1.41
C PHE A 39 -15.74 2.44 -0.08
N ALA A 40 -16.84 3.15 0.17
CA ALA A 40 -17.67 2.99 1.36
C ALA A 40 -18.17 1.55 1.52
N ASN A 41 -18.77 0.98 0.46
CA ASN A 41 -19.24 -0.40 0.47
C ASN A 41 -18.10 -1.39 0.74
N PHE A 42 -16.94 -1.16 0.14
CA PHE A 42 -15.77 -1.99 0.36
C PHE A 42 -15.27 -1.93 1.81
N LEU A 43 -15.10 -0.72 2.36
CA LEU A 43 -14.61 -0.48 3.71
C LEU A 43 -15.53 -1.09 4.77
N LEU A 44 -16.84 -0.84 4.66
CA LEU A 44 -17.83 -1.36 5.61
C LEU A 44 -17.92 -2.90 5.55
N ARG A 45 -17.80 -3.48 4.35
CA ARG A 45 -17.74 -4.94 4.18
C ARG A 45 -16.50 -5.53 4.86
N LEU A 46 -15.33 -4.93 4.68
CA LEU A 46 -14.12 -5.40 5.37
C LEU A 46 -14.23 -5.27 6.89
N TYR A 47 -14.75 -4.14 7.37
CA TYR A 47 -15.02 -3.96 8.80
C TYR A 47 -15.92 -5.07 9.36
N ALA A 48 -17.03 -5.36 8.66
CA ALA A 48 -17.96 -6.42 9.06
C ALA A 48 -17.34 -7.83 9.02
N GLN A 49 -16.45 -8.12 8.06
CA GLN A 49 -15.82 -9.43 7.90
C GLN A 49 -14.66 -9.67 8.85
N GLU A 50 -13.76 -8.70 8.97
CA GLU A 50 -12.52 -8.85 9.75
C GLU A 50 -12.72 -8.46 11.24
N GLN A 51 -13.84 -7.83 11.58
CA GLN A 51 -14.19 -7.38 12.95
C GLN A 51 -13.01 -6.69 13.67
N PRO A 52 -12.33 -5.73 13.03
CA PRO A 52 -11.05 -5.22 13.49
C PRO A 52 -11.20 -4.38 14.76
N ARG A 53 -10.18 -4.31 15.62
CA ARG A 53 -10.18 -3.46 16.83
C ARG A 53 -10.22 -1.97 16.49
N ALA A 54 -9.66 -1.60 15.34
CA ALA A 54 -9.58 -0.24 14.83
C ALA A 54 -9.38 -0.30 13.32
N VAL A 55 -9.64 0.82 12.65
CA VAL A 55 -9.42 0.99 11.21
C VAL A 55 -8.55 2.22 10.98
N LEU A 56 -7.51 2.06 10.16
CA LEU A 56 -6.75 3.15 9.58
C LEU A 56 -6.87 3.09 8.05
N VAL A 57 -7.11 4.24 7.42
CA VAL A 57 -7.01 4.41 5.97
C VAL A 57 -5.89 5.40 5.65
N GLY A 58 -4.89 4.95 4.89
CA GLY A 58 -3.79 5.78 4.39
C GLY A 58 -4.15 6.45 3.07
N TRP A 59 -3.67 7.67 2.85
CA TRP A 59 -3.94 8.46 1.66
C TRP A 59 -2.69 9.17 1.12
N ASP A 60 -2.57 9.24 -0.20
CA ASP A 60 -1.53 9.97 -0.90
C ASP A 60 -1.71 11.49 -0.80
N THR A 61 -0.59 12.21 -0.85
CA THR A 61 -0.58 13.66 -1.08
C THR A 61 -0.22 13.95 -2.54
N LEU A 62 -1.12 14.62 -3.26
CA LEU A 62 -0.92 14.98 -4.67
C LEU A 62 -0.21 16.34 -4.83
N ASP A 63 -0.28 17.20 -3.82
CA ASP A 63 0.19 18.60 -3.90
C ASP A 63 1.65 18.79 -3.45
N ALA A 64 2.30 17.72 -2.97
CA ALA A 64 3.66 17.80 -2.43
C ALA A 64 4.51 16.61 -2.90
N PRO A 65 5.72 16.86 -3.41
CA PRO A 65 6.62 15.77 -3.78
C PRO A 65 7.01 14.95 -2.54
N THR A 66 6.97 13.64 -2.67
CA THR A 66 7.41 12.70 -1.61
C THR A 66 8.94 12.58 -1.59
N TYR A 67 9.48 11.90 -0.58
CA TYR A 67 10.91 11.60 -0.58
C TYR A 67 11.32 10.76 -1.80
N ARG A 68 10.41 9.92 -2.33
CA ARG A 68 10.63 9.12 -3.53
C ARG A 68 10.78 10.02 -4.77
N HIS A 69 9.88 10.97 -4.95
CA HIS A 69 9.94 11.96 -6.05
C HIS A 69 11.23 12.79 -6.04
N ARG A 70 11.71 13.17 -4.85
CA ARG A 70 12.97 13.92 -4.71
C ARG A 70 14.20 13.08 -5.04
N ALA A 71 14.16 11.79 -4.73
CA ALA A 71 15.31 10.90 -4.86
C ALA A 71 15.43 10.23 -6.24
N LEU A 72 14.31 9.96 -6.91
CA LEU A 72 14.28 9.34 -8.25
C LEU A 72 13.49 10.21 -9.26
N PRO A 73 14.19 10.97 -10.12
CA PRO A 73 13.54 11.74 -11.18
C PRO A 73 12.69 10.84 -12.10
N GLY A 74 11.43 11.24 -12.33
CA GLY A 74 10.49 10.47 -13.15
C GLY A 74 9.74 9.35 -12.40
N TYR A 75 9.99 9.17 -11.10
CA TYR A 75 9.16 8.30 -10.25
C TYR A 75 7.68 8.63 -10.42
N GLN A 76 6.88 7.61 -10.72
CA GLN A 76 5.43 7.71 -11.01
C GLN A 76 5.05 8.75 -12.09
N GLY A 77 6.01 9.21 -12.89
CA GLY A 77 5.82 10.26 -13.88
C GLY A 77 4.85 9.84 -15.00
N GLY A 78 4.01 10.79 -15.44
CA GLY A 78 3.05 10.60 -16.53
C GLY A 78 1.69 10.03 -16.12
N ARG A 79 1.41 9.88 -14.81
CA ARG A 79 0.06 9.60 -14.32
C ARG A 79 -0.85 10.81 -14.55
N ASN A 80 -1.99 10.60 -15.19
CA ASN A 80 -3.02 11.61 -15.39
C ASN A 80 -4.31 11.13 -14.73
N PHE A 81 -4.91 11.97 -13.89
CA PHE A 81 -6.13 11.64 -13.16
C PHE A 81 -7.29 12.53 -13.58
N ASP A 82 -8.48 11.93 -13.70
CA ASP A 82 -9.70 12.66 -14.01
C ASP A 82 -10.03 13.63 -12.88
N ALA A 83 -10.45 14.86 -13.21
CA ALA A 83 -10.82 15.86 -12.22
C ALA A 83 -11.95 15.39 -11.27
N GLU A 84 -12.91 14.59 -11.78
CA GLU A 84 -13.96 13.99 -10.93
C GLU A 84 -13.40 12.96 -9.93
N LEU A 85 -12.29 12.29 -10.24
CA LEU A 85 -11.64 11.39 -9.31
C LEU A 85 -10.90 12.17 -8.22
N LEU A 86 -10.15 13.21 -8.61
CA LEU A 86 -9.44 14.08 -7.67
C LEU A 86 -10.41 14.71 -6.65
N ASP A 87 -11.52 15.26 -7.12
CA ASP A 87 -12.58 15.82 -6.26
C ASP A 87 -13.18 14.77 -5.29
N GLN A 88 -13.22 13.49 -5.65
CA GLN A 88 -13.66 12.42 -4.76
C GLN A 88 -12.58 11.99 -3.76
N LEU A 89 -11.30 11.95 -4.18
CA LEU A 89 -10.15 11.63 -3.31
C LEU A 89 -9.98 12.68 -2.20
N GLU A 90 -10.34 13.94 -2.44
CA GLU A 90 -10.34 14.99 -1.40
C GLU A 90 -11.42 14.77 -0.33
N VAL A 91 -12.56 14.19 -0.69
CA VAL A 91 -13.72 13.99 0.20
C VAL A 91 -13.58 12.71 1.02
N LEU A 92 -12.96 11.67 0.45
CA LEU A 92 -12.89 10.34 1.07
C LEU A 92 -12.22 10.29 2.46
N PRO A 93 -11.13 11.02 2.76
CA PRO A 93 -10.59 11.09 4.11
C PRO A 93 -11.60 11.63 5.13
N GLN A 94 -12.45 12.58 4.74
CA GLN A 94 -13.50 13.13 5.59
C GLN A 94 -14.60 12.10 5.86
N PHE A 95 -14.96 11.33 4.83
CA PHE A 95 -15.89 10.20 4.97
C PHE A 95 -15.36 9.15 5.96
N VAL A 96 -14.06 8.79 5.89
CA VAL A 96 -13.42 7.87 6.84
C VAL A 96 -13.47 8.40 8.26
N THR A 97 -13.19 9.67 8.48
CA THR A 97 -13.28 10.28 9.81
C THR A 97 -14.72 10.34 10.33
N ALA A 98 -15.69 10.66 9.47
CA ALA A 98 -17.11 10.66 9.82
C ALA A 98 -17.62 9.25 10.18
N CYS A 99 -16.97 8.21 9.64
CA CYS A 99 -17.20 6.82 10.03
C CYS A 99 -16.67 6.44 11.42
N GLY A 100 -15.98 7.35 12.12
CA GLY A 100 -15.29 7.07 13.38
C GLY A 100 -13.98 6.29 13.19
N PHE A 101 -13.45 6.23 11.97
CA PHE A 101 -12.19 5.58 11.66
C PHE A 101 -11.05 6.60 11.52
N ALA A 102 -9.80 6.11 11.61
CA ALA A 102 -8.64 6.97 11.46
C ALA A 102 -8.28 7.14 9.98
N ALA A 103 -8.01 8.38 9.56
CA ALA A 103 -7.42 8.69 8.26
C ALA A 103 -6.02 9.27 8.47
N ALA A 104 -5.02 8.73 7.76
CA ALA A 104 -3.66 9.26 7.76
C ALA A 104 -3.31 9.83 6.38
N LYS A 105 -2.87 11.08 6.36
CA LYS A 105 -2.44 11.83 5.17
C LYS A 105 -1.48 12.93 5.64
N ALA A 106 -0.26 12.96 5.12
CA ALA A 106 0.73 13.97 5.47
C ALA A 106 1.67 14.27 4.30
N PRO A 107 2.05 15.54 4.06
CA PRO A 107 2.97 15.90 3.00
C PRO A 107 4.29 15.12 3.08
N GLY A 108 4.76 14.65 1.94
CA GLY A 108 6.05 13.97 1.83
C GLY A 108 6.00 12.44 1.93
N TYR A 109 4.83 11.88 2.25
CA TYR A 109 4.56 10.44 2.40
C TYR A 109 3.49 9.97 1.42
N GLU A 110 3.51 8.68 1.10
CA GLU A 110 2.49 7.98 0.31
C GLU A 110 1.61 7.11 1.23
N ALA A 111 0.46 6.66 0.72
CA ALA A 111 -0.49 5.85 1.45
C ALA A 111 0.18 4.59 2.05
N ASP A 112 1.10 4.00 1.29
CA ASP A 112 1.85 2.80 1.64
C ASP A 112 2.77 2.97 2.87
N ASP A 113 3.31 4.17 3.08
CA ASP A 113 4.14 4.51 4.23
C ASP A 113 3.29 4.51 5.52
N PHE A 114 2.08 5.06 5.47
CA PHE A 114 1.15 4.98 6.60
C PHE A 114 0.72 3.53 6.89
N LEU A 115 0.60 2.71 5.84
CA LEU A 115 0.34 1.28 5.99
C LEU A 115 1.46 0.59 6.76
N ALA A 116 2.72 0.82 6.37
CA ALA A 116 3.90 0.25 7.02
C ALA A 116 4.06 0.72 8.47
N ALA A 117 3.85 2.01 8.73
CA ALA A 117 3.92 2.58 10.07
C ALA A 117 2.87 1.94 10.99
N ALA A 118 1.63 1.78 10.50
CA ALA A 118 0.52 1.25 11.29
C ALA A 118 0.71 -0.24 11.61
N VAL A 119 1.16 -1.03 10.63
CA VAL A 119 1.52 -2.44 10.83
C VAL A 119 2.64 -2.56 11.87
N THR A 120 3.68 -1.74 11.76
CA THR A 120 4.81 -1.75 12.69
C THR A 120 4.36 -1.41 14.11
N GLN A 121 3.56 -0.35 14.28
CA GLN A 121 3.02 0.04 15.58
C GLN A 121 2.09 -1.02 16.19
N GLU A 122 1.28 -1.71 15.37
CA GLU A 122 0.43 -2.83 15.81
C GLU A 122 1.25 -4.03 16.30
N GLN A 123 2.27 -4.41 15.54
CA GLN A 123 3.13 -5.53 15.90
C GLN A 123 3.92 -5.24 17.18
N LEU A 124 4.42 -4.01 17.36
CA LEU A 124 5.17 -3.59 18.56
C LEU A 124 4.33 -3.69 19.85
N ARG A 125 3.01 -3.46 19.78
CA ARG A 125 2.11 -3.66 20.91
C ARG A 125 1.57 -5.09 21.05
N GLY A 126 2.12 -6.03 20.28
CA GLY A 126 1.78 -7.44 20.36
C GLY A 126 0.52 -7.83 19.60
N GLY A 127 -0.05 -6.96 18.77
CA GLY A 127 -1.24 -7.21 17.97
C GLY A 127 -0.96 -7.86 16.61
N SER A 128 -1.99 -7.89 15.78
CA SER A 128 -1.98 -8.40 14.40
C SER A 128 -2.68 -7.42 13.47
N ALA A 129 -2.29 -7.39 12.20
CA ALA A 129 -2.86 -6.48 11.21
C ALA A 129 -3.40 -7.22 9.97
N VAL A 130 -4.42 -6.64 9.37
CA VAL A 130 -4.95 -7.02 8.06
C VAL A 130 -4.81 -5.79 7.17
N VAL A 131 -3.99 -5.89 6.12
CA VAL A 131 -3.70 -4.78 5.20
C VAL A 131 -4.47 -5.00 3.92
N ALA A 132 -5.41 -4.14 3.58
CA ALA A 132 -6.06 -4.17 2.28
C ALA A 132 -5.31 -3.23 1.33
N SER A 133 -4.74 -3.77 0.25
CA SER A 133 -4.16 -2.99 -0.84
C SER A 133 -4.22 -3.74 -2.17
N GLY A 134 -4.43 -2.99 -3.26
CA GLY A 134 -4.24 -3.48 -4.62
C GLY A 134 -2.78 -3.51 -5.06
N ASP A 135 -1.92 -2.77 -4.38
CA ASP A 135 -0.49 -2.70 -4.66
C ASP A 135 0.21 -3.96 -4.15
N ARG A 136 1.14 -4.46 -4.97
CA ARG A 136 1.94 -5.64 -4.64
C ARG A 136 3.13 -5.29 -3.77
N ASP A 137 3.48 -4.02 -3.66
CA ASP A 137 4.54 -3.57 -2.78
C ASP A 137 4.18 -3.85 -1.32
N ALA A 138 2.88 -3.84 -0.99
CA ALA A 138 2.36 -4.19 0.34
C ALA A 138 2.71 -5.62 0.77
N PHE A 139 3.14 -6.49 -0.14
CA PHE A 139 3.62 -7.83 0.19
C PHE A 139 4.86 -7.80 1.09
N GLN A 140 5.60 -6.69 1.12
CA GLN A 140 6.71 -6.51 2.06
C GLN A 140 6.27 -6.50 3.53
N LEU A 141 4.99 -6.20 3.79
CA LEU A 141 4.41 -6.14 5.14
C LEU A 141 3.90 -7.52 5.63
N ALA A 142 3.83 -8.53 4.75
CA ALA A 142 3.33 -9.85 5.11
C ALA A 142 4.22 -10.53 6.16
N SER A 143 3.61 -11.06 7.21
CA SER A 143 4.31 -11.73 8.33
C SER A 143 3.39 -12.73 9.02
N ASP A 144 3.89 -13.43 10.04
CA ASP A 144 3.06 -14.32 10.87
C ASP A 144 1.93 -13.56 11.61
N ARG A 145 2.04 -12.23 11.71
CA ARG A 145 1.06 -11.35 12.37
C ARG A 145 0.34 -10.41 11.41
N THR A 146 0.67 -10.45 10.12
CA THR A 146 0.14 -9.52 9.13
C THR A 146 -0.24 -10.24 7.85
N VAL A 147 -1.52 -10.12 7.48
CA VAL A 147 -2.06 -10.66 6.23
C VAL A 147 -2.42 -9.52 5.29
N ILE A 148 -2.07 -9.65 4.01
CA ILE A 148 -2.48 -8.70 2.98
C ILE A 148 -3.74 -9.22 2.28
N LEU A 149 -4.78 -8.40 2.20
CA LEU A 149 -5.96 -8.63 1.37
C LEU A 149 -5.74 -7.99 0.01
N GLN A 150 -5.42 -8.82 -0.99
CA GLN A 150 -5.23 -8.39 -2.36
C GLN A 150 -6.51 -8.62 -3.19
N PRO A 151 -7.06 -7.59 -3.86
CA PRO A 151 -8.17 -7.77 -4.80
C PRO A 151 -7.73 -8.59 -6.01
N VAL A 152 -8.42 -9.70 -6.29
CA VAL A 152 -8.14 -10.59 -7.43
C VAL A 152 -9.18 -10.41 -8.54
N ARG A 153 -10.46 -10.36 -8.16
CA ARG A 153 -11.61 -10.13 -9.05
C ARG A 153 -12.64 -9.25 -8.34
N ALA A 154 -13.67 -8.83 -9.05
CA ALA A 154 -14.76 -8.04 -8.46
C ALA A 154 -15.35 -8.76 -7.23
N GLY A 155 -15.18 -8.15 -6.06
CA GLY A 155 -15.68 -8.70 -4.80
C GLY A 155 -14.81 -9.78 -4.13
N GLU A 156 -13.78 -10.32 -4.80
CA GLU A 156 -12.93 -11.42 -4.31
C GLU A 156 -11.55 -10.91 -3.86
N MET A 157 -11.17 -11.25 -2.62
CA MET A 157 -9.89 -10.87 -2.01
C MET A 157 -9.07 -12.11 -1.69
N ALA A 158 -7.84 -12.20 -2.19
CA ALA A 158 -6.87 -13.20 -1.76
C ALA A 158 -6.20 -12.76 -0.46
N ARG A 159 -5.99 -13.70 0.46
CA ARG A 159 -5.17 -13.50 1.65
C ARG A 159 -3.73 -13.88 1.31
N ILE A 160 -2.82 -12.94 1.45
CA ILE A 160 -1.40 -13.11 1.13
C ILE A 160 -0.62 -13.00 2.44
N GLY A 161 -0.03 -14.12 2.86
CA GLY A 161 0.97 -14.20 3.92
C GLY A 161 2.34 -14.55 3.35
N PRO A 162 3.32 -14.89 4.21
CA PRO A 162 4.67 -15.24 3.78
C PRO A 162 4.73 -16.41 2.79
N ALA A 163 3.84 -17.40 2.91
CA ALA A 163 3.80 -18.55 2.03
C ALA A 163 3.40 -18.16 0.60
N GLU A 164 2.38 -17.34 0.46
CA GLU A 164 1.87 -16.86 -0.83
C GLU A 164 2.88 -15.92 -1.52
N VAL A 165 3.62 -15.12 -0.74
CA VAL A 165 4.74 -14.31 -1.28
C VAL A 165 5.84 -15.22 -1.84
N ARG A 166 6.24 -16.26 -1.09
CA ARG A 166 7.23 -17.25 -1.54
C ARG A 166 6.78 -17.98 -2.79
N GLU A 167 5.52 -18.42 -2.85
CA GLU A 167 4.97 -19.11 -4.02
C GLU A 167 5.01 -18.22 -5.25
N ARG A 168 4.61 -16.95 -5.10
CA ARG A 168 4.49 -16.02 -6.22
C ARG A 168 5.83 -15.50 -6.72
N TYR A 169 6.74 -15.14 -5.83
CA TYR A 169 7.98 -14.44 -6.18
C TYR A 169 9.25 -15.25 -5.92
N GLY A 170 9.18 -16.34 -5.15
CA GLY A 170 10.35 -17.13 -4.78
C GLY A 170 11.31 -16.37 -3.85
N VAL A 171 10.79 -15.41 -3.08
CA VAL A 171 11.49 -14.59 -2.08
C VAL A 171 10.64 -14.45 -0.81
N GLU A 172 11.25 -14.08 0.30
CA GLU A 172 10.55 -13.74 1.55
C GLU A 172 9.91 -12.33 1.48
N PRO A 173 8.85 -12.04 2.26
CA PRO A 173 8.27 -10.70 2.35
C PRO A 173 9.31 -9.58 2.54
N LYS A 174 10.24 -9.75 3.48
CA LYS A 174 11.33 -8.79 3.75
C LYS A 174 12.28 -8.55 2.56
N GLN A 175 12.26 -9.42 1.56
CA GLN A 175 13.09 -9.32 0.35
C GLN A 175 12.32 -8.67 -0.81
N VAL A 176 11.03 -8.34 -0.65
CA VAL A 176 10.23 -7.71 -1.72
C VAL A 176 10.84 -6.39 -2.22
N PRO A 177 11.34 -5.47 -1.36
CA PRO A 177 12.01 -4.26 -1.84
C PRO A 177 13.29 -4.56 -2.64
N ASP A 178 14.10 -5.52 -2.18
CA ASP A 178 15.30 -5.97 -2.91
C ASP A 178 14.93 -6.57 -4.26
N PHE A 179 13.84 -7.33 -4.30
CA PHE A 179 13.33 -7.98 -5.50
C PHE A 179 12.84 -6.95 -6.53
N ILE A 180 12.13 -5.92 -6.09
CA ILE A 180 11.71 -4.77 -6.92
C ILE A 180 12.94 -4.01 -7.43
N ALA A 181 13.88 -3.70 -6.55
CA ALA A 181 15.11 -2.99 -6.92
C ALA A 181 15.92 -3.72 -7.98
N LEU A 182 15.95 -5.06 -7.93
CA LEU A 182 16.64 -5.89 -8.93
C LEU A 182 15.85 -6.03 -10.23
N ARG A 183 14.55 -6.32 -10.16
CA ARG A 183 13.74 -6.64 -11.34
C ARG A 183 13.19 -5.40 -12.08
N GLY A 184 13.17 -4.25 -11.40
CA GLY A 184 12.47 -3.04 -11.81
C GLY A 184 10.96 -3.05 -11.53
N ASP A 185 10.35 -1.89 -11.64
CA ASP A 185 8.91 -1.70 -11.65
C ASP A 185 8.51 -0.64 -12.68
N SER A 186 7.82 -1.07 -13.74
CA SER A 186 7.39 -0.17 -14.80
C SER A 186 6.27 0.78 -14.40
N SER A 187 5.43 0.40 -13.42
CA SER A 187 4.32 1.22 -12.93
C SER A 187 4.83 2.45 -12.17
N ASP A 188 5.96 2.28 -11.50
CA ASP A 188 6.64 3.30 -10.69
C ASP A 188 7.87 3.90 -11.37
N LYS A 189 8.18 3.46 -12.58
CA LYS A 189 9.34 3.89 -13.38
C LYS A 189 10.69 3.59 -12.70
N ILE A 190 10.77 2.47 -11.97
CA ILE A 190 12.01 1.93 -11.42
C ILE A 190 12.65 1.01 -12.48
N PRO A 191 13.82 1.36 -13.06
CA PRO A 191 14.42 0.57 -14.14
C PRO A 191 14.90 -0.83 -13.73
N GLY A 192 15.38 -0.98 -12.50
CA GLY A 192 15.98 -2.22 -12.02
C GLY A 192 17.42 -2.46 -12.50
N ALA A 193 17.93 -3.66 -12.26
CA ALA A 193 19.25 -4.08 -12.74
C ALA A 193 19.20 -4.52 -14.22
N PRO A 194 20.14 -4.08 -15.07
CA PRO A 194 20.16 -4.47 -16.49
C PRO A 194 20.17 -5.99 -16.69
N GLY A 195 19.25 -6.50 -17.50
CA GLY A 195 19.15 -7.92 -17.82
C GLY A 195 18.62 -8.81 -16.68
N VAL A 196 18.15 -8.23 -15.57
CA VAL A 196 17.62 -8.98 -14.43
C VAL A 196 16.10 -8.97 -14.45
N GLY A 197 15.51 -10.06 -14.93
CA GLY A 197 14.07 -10.30 -14.80
C GLY A 197 13.68 -10.91 -13.45
N PRO A 198 12.37 -11.11 -13.19
CA PRO A 198 11.85 -11.65 -11.93
C PRO A 198 12.52 -12.97 -11.49
N LYS A 199 12.70 -13.94 -12.40
CA LYS A 199 13.33 -15.23 -12.07
C LYS A 199 14.79 -15.06 -11.63
N SER A 200 15.53 -14.18 -12.30
CA SER A 200 16.94 -13.89 -11.98
C SER A 200 17.07 -13.14 -10.65
N ALA A 201 16.20 -12.15 -10.40
CA ALA A 201 16.14 -11.42 -9.12
C ALA A 201 15.89 -12.38 -7.95
N ALA A 202 14.88 -13.25 -8.06
CA ALA A 202 14.58 -14.24 -7.02
C ALA A 202 15.72 -15.24 -6.80
N SER A 203 16.39 -15.68 -7.89
CA SER A 203 17.56 -16.57 -7.78
C SER A 203 18.73 -15.91 -7.06
N LEU A 204 19.00 -14.64 -7.34
CA LEU A 204 20.03 -13.86 -6.64
C LEU A 204 19.69 -13.74 -5.15
N LEU A 205 18.45 -13.41 -4.80
CA LEU A 205 18.04 -13.23 -3.41
C LEU A 205 17.99 -14.54 -2.63
N ARG A 206 17.67 -15.67 -3.26
CA ARG A 206 17.84 -16.99 -2.63
C ARG A 206 19.31 -17.32 -2.37
N ARG A 207 20.21 -16.95 -3.28
CA ARG A 207 21.65 -17.24 -3.15
C ARG A 207 22.35 -16.35 -2.13
N TYR A 208 22.05 -15.05 -2.13
CA TYR A 208 22.78 -14.06 -1.32
C TYR A 208 22.00 -13.58 -0.09
N GLY A 209 20.70 -13.89 0.01
CA GLY A 209 19.85 -13.47 1.13
C GLY A 209 19.39 -12.01 1.07
N SER A 210 20.17 -11.10 0.49
CA SER A 210 19.79 -9.69 0.31
C SER A 210 20.49 -9.06 -0.89
N LEU A 211 19.97 -7.91 -1.35
CA LEU A 211 20.64 -7.07 -2.33
C LEU A 211 22.02 -6.64 -1.82
N GLU A 212 22.12 -6.17 -0.57
CA GLU A 212 23.39 -5.66 -0.01
C GLU A 212 24.47 -6.74 -0.01
N THR A 213 24.13 -7.97 0.38
CA THR A 213 25.07 -9.10 0.32
C THR A 213 25.47 -9.43 -1.12
N ALA A 214 24.55 -9.35 -2.08
CA ALA A 214 24.88 -9.57 -3.49
C ALA A 214 25.86 -8.51 -4.03
N LEU A 215 25.65 -7.23 -3.68
CA LEU A 215 26.53 -6.13 -4.04
C LEU A 215 27.93 -6.29 -3.41
N ALA A 216 28.00 -6.65 -2.12
CA ALA A 216 29.25 -6.93 -1.42
C ALA A 216 30.04 -8.10 -2.03
N GLN A 217 29.35 -9.05 -2.67
CA GLN A 217 29.93 -10.19 -3.40
C GLN A 217 30.26 -9.85 -4.88
N GLY A 218 30.30 -8.56 -5.23
CA GLY A 218 30.73 -8.08 -6.55
C GLY A 218 29.66 -8.17 -7.64
N LYS A 219 28.37 -8.30 -7.30
CA LYS A 219 27.29 -8.18 -8.28
C LYS A 219 26.99 -6.71 -8.55
N PHE A 220 26.79 -6.37 -9.83
CA PHE A 220 26.42 -5.03 -10.28
C PHE A 220 27.32 -3.90 -9.75
N PRO A 221 28.66 -4.01 -9.79
CA PRO A 221 29.54 -3.03 -9.16
C PRO A 221 29.34 -1.62 -9.70
N ALA A 222 29.02 -1.48 -11.00
CA ALA A 222 28.75 -0.19 -11.63
C ALA A 222 27.35 0.38 -11.33
N GLN A 223 26.43 -0.40 -10.75
CA GLN A 223 25.05 0.01 -10.45
C GLN A 223 24.72 -0.11 -8.95
N ALA A 224 25.70 -0.35 -8.09
CA ALA A 224 25.46 -0.64 -6.67
C ALA A 224 24.64 0.46 -5.98
N ASP A 225 25.05 1.72 -6.13
CA ASP A 225 24.36 2.86 -5.49
C ASP A 225 22.98 3.09 -6.09
N GLN A 226 22.83 2.89 -7.40
CA GLN A 226 21.56 3.00 -8.08
C GLN A 226 20.56 1.93 -7.60
N LEU A 227 21.02 0.69 -7.40
CA LEU A 227 20.19 -0.40 -6.89
C LEU A 227 19.82 -0.19 -5.41
N ARG A 228 20.73 0.37 -4.60
CA ARG A 228 20.41 0.79 -3.23
C ARG A 228 19.34 1.89 -3.21
N LEU A 229 19.44 2.86 -4.12
CA LEU A 229 18.40 3.87 -4.30
C LEU A 229 17.07 3.23 -4.71
N TYR A 230 17.04 2.34 -5.71
CA TYR A 230 15.79 1.67 -6.09
C TYR A 230 15.18 0.86 -4.94
N ARG A 231 16.01 0.20 -4.13
CA ARG A 231 15.56 -0.48 -2.92
C ARG A 231 14.96 0.49 -1.92
N SER A 232 15.58 1.66 -1.69
CA SER A 232 15.01 2.65 -0.76
C SER A 232 13.70 3.24 -1.26
N ILE A 233 13.54 3.40 -2.58
CA ILE A 233 12.26 3.84 -3.18
C ILE A 233 11.17 2.77 -3.00
N ALA A 234 11.50 1.49 -3.19
CA ALA A 234 10.56 0.38 -3.05
C ALA A 234 10.26 -0.03 -1.59
N THR A 235 10.99 0.54 -0.62
CA THR A 235 10.80 0.26 0.80
C THR A 235 9.80 1.26 1.37
N MET A 236 8.72 0.74 1.99
CA MET A 236 7.74 1.58 2.67
C MET A 236 8.31 2.15 3.97
N ASP A 237 8.08 3.44 4.24
CA ASP A 237 8.60 4.12 5.41
C ASP A 237 7.69 3.90 6.64
N ALA A 238 8.13 3.02 7.54
CA ALA A 238 7.45 2.77 8.81
C ALA A 238 7.51 3.92 9.83
N ALA A 239 8.20 5.03 9.50
CA ALA A 239 8.26 6.23 10.34
C ALA A 239 7.20 7.29 9.97
N ALA A 240 6.31 7.01 9.02
CA ALA A 240 5.23 7.93 8.67
C ALA A 240 4.38 8.30 9.90
N PRO A 241 4.00 9.58 10.06
CA PRO A 241 3.26 10.03 11.23
C PRO A 241 1.85 9.45 11.22
N LEU A 242 1.42 8.90 12.35
CA LEU A 242 0.11 8.31 12.51
C LEU A 242 -0.76 9.10 13.50
N PRO A 243 -2.09 9.18 13.26
CA PRO A 243 -3.02 9.55 14.32
C PRO A 243 -3.02 8.49 15.43
N ALA A 244 -3.58 8.83 16.59
CA ALA A 244 -3.80 7.85 17.64
C ALA A 244 -4.76 6.73 17.17
N LEU A 245 -4.44 5.48 17.48
CA LEU A 245 -5.22 4.29 17.08
C LEU A 245 -5.75 3.50 18.31
N PRO A 246 -6.60 4.11 19.16
CA PRO A 246 -7.25 3.39 20.25
C PRO A 246 -8.17 2.29 19.72
N ASP A 247 -8.63 1.40 20.59
CA ASP A 247 -9.71 0.48 20.22
C ASP A 247 -10.94 1.32 19.86
N GLN A 248 -11.51 1.05 18.69
CA GLN A 248 -12.65 1.77 18.14
C GLN A 248 -13.91 0.90 18.25
N THR A 249 -14.99 1.53 18.67
CA THR A 249 -16.35 1.03 18.51
C THR A 249 -17.13 2.15 17.82
N PRO A 250 -17.33 2.08 16.50
CA PRO A 250 -17.98 3.18 15.79
C PRO A 250 -19.44 3.32 16.24
N SER A 251 -19.85 4.54 16.59
CA SER A 251 -21.23 4.88 16.95
C SER A 251 -22.03 5.34 15.73
N TRP A 252 -22.21 4.44 14.76
CA TRP A 252 -22.96 4.72 13.53
C TRP A 252 -24.39 5.23 13.75
N GLY A 253 -24.98 4.93 14.90
CA GLY A 253 -26.34 5.37 15.26
C GLY A 253 -26.43 6.80 15.79
N GLU A 254 -25.31 7.47 16.01
CA GLU A 254 -25.24 8.86 16.51
C GLU A 254 -24.93 9.88 15.40
N ALA A 255 -24.69 9.42 14.18
CA ALA A 255 -24.27 10.21 13.01
C ALA A 255 -25.42 10.49 12.03
#